data_AF-B3T8R5-F1
#
_entry.id   AF-B3T8R5-F1
#
_cell.length_a   1.000
_cell.length_b   1.000
_cell.length_c   1.000
_cell.angle_alpha   90.00
_cell.angle_beta   90.00
_cell.angle_gamma   90.00
#
_symmetry.space_group_name_H-M   'P 1'
#
loop_
_entity.id
_entity.type
_entity.pdbx_description
1 polymer ?
#
loop_
_entity_poly.entity_id
_entity_poly.type
_entity_poly.pdbx_seq_one_letter_code
_entity_poly.pdbx_strand_id
1 'polypeptide(L)'
;MITVKLLGGAKKSFSTDKIILEQNVSTINELISHLMQIKPKDTLEFDTNNLLIAVNGVDSSALQGYDTKLNGNDEISIIPIIHGGSSRRIQFSVAQSNVEMFDILFDKRFHRDFLDELRNNHKQLIIQAINPQFLLSVQHAKKILAISLHAKKTKTMLSKKIETDILLRFAVTTQISTAIKVAGRKMNMDCLVIAMGKKSSLSRLYSELKPFLNPKSLSRNNHPFLKRQFNVSKNQMSVVQSKDSLEDIIVEKATVLI
;
A
#
# COMPACT_ATOMS: atom_id res chain seq x y z
N MET A 1 5.85 -27.52 -33.60
CA MET A 1 6.15 -26.12 -33.20
C MET A 1 5.20 -25.73 -32.07
N ILE A 2 5.68 -24.99 -31.07
CA ILE A 2 4.84 -24.46 -29.98
C ILE A 2 4.73 -22.94 -30.16
N THR A 3 3.53 -22.39 -29.94
CA THR A 3 3.31 -20.94 -29.95
C THR A 3 3.15 -20.43 -28.52
N VAL A 4 3.99 -19.48 -28.11
CA VAL A 4 3.88 -18.81 -26.80
C VAL A 4 3.34 -17.39 -27.02
N LYS A 5 2.16 -17.10 -26.48
CA LYS A 5 1.56 -15.76 -26.41
C LYS A 5 1.95 -15.11 -25.09
N LEU A 6 2.55 -13.93 -25.16
CA LEU A 6 2.99 -13.15 -24.01
C LEU A 6 2.02 -11.99 -23.77
N LEU A 7 1.40 -11.96 -22.58
CA LEU A 7 0.44 -10.93 -22.21
C LEU A 7 1.00 -10.01 -21.11
N GLY A 8 0.41 -8.82 -20.99
CA GLY A 8 0.69 -7.89 -19.89
C GLY A 8 2.18 -7.55 -19.72
N GLY A 9 2.70 -7.74 -18.50
CA GLY A 9 4.10 -7.52 -18.16
C GLY A 9 5.09 -8.40 -18.96
N ALA A 10 4.71 -9.62 -19.33
CA ALA A 10 5.57 -10.54 -20.07
C ALA A 10 5.83 -10.01 -21.49
N LYS A 11 4.84 -9.39 -22.13
CA LYS A 11 5.04 -8.69 -23.41
C LYS A 11 6.15 -7.63 -23.33
N LYS A 12 6.26 -6.94 -22.18
CA LYS A 12 7.30 -5.93 -21.95
C LYS A 12 8.66 -6.54 -21.61
N SER A 13 8.69 -7.69 -20.92
CA SER A 13 9.93 -8.40 -20.59
C SER A 13 10.61 -9.05 -21.80
N PHE A 14 9.87 -9.28 -22.89
CA PHE A 14 10.41 -9.89 -24.12
C PHE A 14 10.34 -8.96 -25.34
N SER A 15 9.74 -7.76 -25.20
CA SER A 15 9.52 -6.81 -26.30
C SER A 15 8.75 -7.39 -27.52
N THR A 16 8.01 -8.47 -27.31
CA THR A 16 7.16 -9.14 -28.30
C THR A 16 5.93 -9.71 -27.60
N ASP A 17 4.82 -9.86 -28.32
CA ASP A 17 3.63 -10.57 -27.83
C ASP A 17 3.59 -12.05 -28.21
N LYS A 18 4.53 -12.51 -29.04
CA LYS A 18 4.59 -13.90 -29.48
C LYS A 18 6.01 -14.40 -29.64
N ILE A 19 6.24 -15.64 -29.24
CA ILE A 19 7.46 -16.42 -29.49
C ILE A 19 7.05 -17.77 -30.10
N ILE A 20 7.76 -18.21 -31.13
CA ILE A 20 7.56 -19.52 -31.77
C ILE A 20 8.76 -20.37 -31.42
N LEU A 21 8.52 -21.57 -30.87
CA LEU A 21 9.55 -22.51 -30.47
C LEU A 21 9.54 -23.76 -31.36
N GLU A 22 10.72 -24.11 -31.85
CA GLU A 22 10.98 -25.44 -32.43
C GLU A 22 11.14 -26.46 -31.29
N GLN A 23 10.76 -27.70 -31.54
CA GLN A 23 10.08 -28.64 -30.63
C GLN A 23 10.93 -29.27 -29.51
N ASN A 24 11.80 -28.51 -28.86
CA ASN A 24 12.76 -28.97 -27.84
C ASN A 24 12.31 -28.73 -26.39
N VAL A 25 11.01 -28.54 -26.18
CA VAL A 25 10.44 -28.25 -24.86
C VAL A 25 9.29 -29.22 -24.59
N SER A 26 9.46 -30.06 -23.57
CA SER A 26 8.53 -31.15 -23.25
C SER A 26 7.59 -30.82 -22.10
N THR A 27 7.92 -29.84 -21.25
CA THR A 27 7.11 -29.42 -20.10
C THR A 27 7.06 -27.91 -19.95
N ILE A 28 6.09 -27.41 -19.16
CA ILE A 28 6.04 -25.98 -18.79
C ILE A 28 7.30 -25.54 -18.04
N ASN A 29 7.88 -26.39 -17.18
CA ASN A 29 9.10 -26.04 -16.44
C ASN A 29 10.30 -25.82 -17.38
N GLU A 30 10.46 -26.68 -18.39
CA GLU A 30 11.47 -26.51 -19.44
C GLU A 30 11.20 -25.26 -20.28
N LEU A 31 9.92 -24.97 -20.58
CA LEU A 31 9.52 -23.77 -21.30
C LEU A 31 9.98 -22.52 -20.57
N ILE A 32 9.68 -22.42 -19.28
CA ILE A 32 10.05 -21.26 -18.46
C ILE A 32 11.57 -21.10 -18.39
N SER A 33 12.29 -22.21 -18.22
CA SER A 33 13.75 -22.21 -18.22
C SER A 33 14.32 -21.69 -19.54
N HIS A 34 13.76 -22.11 -20.68
CA HIS A 34 14.17 -21.65 -21.99
C HIS A 34 13.83 -20.17 -22.21
N LEU A 35 12.65 -19.72 -21.81
CA LEU A 35 12.25 -18.31 -21.88
C LEU A 35 13.19 -17.41 -21.07
N MET A 36 13.65 -17.85 -19.89
CA MET A 36 14.64 -17.11 -19.12
C MET A 36 15.97 -16.94 -19.86
N GLN A 37 16.41 -17.96 -20.62
CA GLN A 37 17.65 -17.92 -21.38
C GLN A 37 17.60 -16.95 -22.57
N ILE A 38 16.46 -16.84 -23.24
CA ILE A 38 16.28 -15.99 -24.43
C ILE A 38 15.79 -14.57 -24.10
N LYS A 39 15.53 -14.26 -22.82
CA LYS A 39 15.06 -12.95 -22.38
C LYS A 39 16.09 -11.86 -22.75
N PRO A 40 15.70 -10.75 -23.39
CA PRO A 40 16.60 -9.62 -23.63
C PRO A 40 17.12 -9.00 -22.33
N LYS A 41 18.42 -8.67 -22.27
CA LYS A 41 19.07 -8.14 -21.05
C LYS A 41 18.54 -6.76 -20.62
N ASP A 42 18.20 -5.88 -21.56
CA ASP A 42 17.81 -4.49 -21.29
C ASP A 42 16.29 -4.27 -21.17
N THR A 43 15.56 -5.30 -20.76
CA THR A 43 14.09 -5.27 -20.63
C THR A 43 13.66 -5.60 -19.21
N LEU A 44 12.39 -5.32 -18.88
CA LEU A 44 11.83 -5.59 -17.55
C LEU A 44 12.08 -7.04 -17.11
N GLU A 45 12.30 -7.23 -15.81
CA GLU A 45 12.44 -8.54 -15.20
C GLU A 45 11.23 -9.44 -15.54
N PHE A 46 11.50 -10.72 -15.76
CA PHE A 46 10.46 -11.72 -15.99
C PHE A 46 10.31 -12.55 -14.72
N ASP A 47 9.31 -12.23 -13.92
CA ASP A 47 9.03 -12.91 -12.65
C ASP A 47 8.29 -14.22 -12.90
N THR A 48 9.02 -15.34 -12.76
CA THR A 48 8.51 -16.68 -13.03
C THR A 48 7.65 -17.25 -11.89
N ASN A 49 7.71 -16.64 -10.70
CA ASN A 49 6.95 -17.08 -9.53
C ASN A 49 5.50 -16.58 -9.55
N ASN A 50 5.23 -15.55 -10.34
CA ASN A 50 3.93 -14.89 -10.41
C ASN A 50 3.38 -14.95 -11.84
N LEU A 51 3.14 -16.17 -12.33
CA LEU A 51 2.59 -16.42 -13.65
C LEU A 51 1.31 -17.26 -13.56
N LEU A 52 0.30 -16.88 -14.33
CA LEU A 52 -0.77 -17.76 -14.76
C LEU A 52 -0.41 -18.23 -16.16
N ILE A 53 -0.37 -19.54 -16.34
CA ILE A 53 0.03 -20.17 -17.60
C ILE A 53 -1.17 -20.97 -18.10
N ALA A 54 -1.61 -20.72 -19.32
CA ALA A 54 -2.69 -21.48 -19.93
C ALA A 54 -2.18 -22.24 -21.16
N VAL A 55 -2.49 -23.54 -21.24
CA VAL A 55 -2.20 -24.40 -22.40
C VAL A 55 -3.51 -24.63 -23.15
N ASN A 56 -3.58 -24.21 -24.41
CA ASN A 56 -4.77 -24.26 -25.25
C ASN A 56 -6.02 -23.66 -24.58
N GLY A 57 -5.83 -22.59 -23.82
CA GLY A 57 -6.89 -21.89 -23.09
C GLY A 57 -7.25 -22.48 -21.71
N VAL A 58 -6.64 -23.58 -21.29
CA VAL A 58 -6.84 -24.20 -19.97
C VAL A 58 -5.70 -23.84 -19.03
N ASP A 59 -6.02 -23.34 -17.84
CA ASP A 59 -5.02 -23.02 -16.80
C ASP A 59 -4.20 -24.27 -16.43
N SER A 60 -2.87 -24.15 -16.41
CA SER A 60 -1.96 -25.25 -16.10
C SER A 60 -2.17 -25.82 -14.69
N SER A 61 -2.66 -25.00 -13.74
CA SER A 61 -3.00 -25.47 -12.40
C SER A 61 -4.18 -26.46 -12.37
N ALA A 62 -5.05 -26.42 -13.38
CA ALA A 62 -6.10 -27.41 -13.59
C ALA A 62 -5.60 -28.67 -14.32
N LEU A 63 -4.34 -28.67 -14.76
CA LEU A 63 -3.64 -29.79 -15.38
C LEU A 63 -2.63 -30.38 -14.38
N GLN A 64 -1.34 -30.44 -14.73
CA GLN A 64 -0.26 -30.91 -13.87
C GLN A 64 0.66 -29.77 -13.42
N GLY A 65 0.16 -28.53 -13.40
CA GLY A 65 0.93 -27.35 -13.06
C GLY A 65 2.15 -27.21 -13.98
N TYR A 66 3.33 -27.00 -13.40
CA TYR A 66 4.59 -26.86 -14.14
C TYR A 66 5.07 -28.16 -14.80
N ASP A 67 4.56 -29.32 -14.37
CA ASP A 67 4.90 -30.62 -14.96
C ASP A 67 4.00 -30.97 -16.16
N THR A 68 3.06 -30.09 -16.51
CA THR A 68 2.19 -30.26 -17.69
C THR A 68 3.05 -30.46 -18.93
N LYS A 69 2.84 -31.61 -19.60
CA LYS A 69 3.52 -31.96 -20.85
C LYS A 69 3.00 -31.10 -22.00
N LEU A 70 3.92 -30.64 -22.84
CA LEU A 70 3.66 -29.82 -24.01
C LEU A 70 3.86 -30.63 -25.28
N ASN A 71 2.97 -30.46 -26.23
CA ASN A 71 2.97 -31.14 -27.52
C ASN A 71 3.16 -30.17 -28.68
N GLY A 72 3.45 -30.74 -29.85
CA GLY A 72 3.44 -29.95 -31.09
C GLY A 72 2.09 -29.30 -31.31
N ASN A 73 2.12 -28.04 -31.77
CA ASN A 73 0.97 -27.19 -32.07
C ASN A 73 0.22 -26.65 -30.86
N ASP A 74 0.73 -26.86 -29.65
CA ASP A 74 0.18 -26.21 -28.46
C ASP A 74 0.34 -24.68 -28.55
N GLU A 75 -0.71 -24.01 -28.09
CA GLU A 75 -0.71 -22.57 -27.83
C GLU A 75 -0.66 -22.32 -26.33
N ILE A 76 0.36 -21.61 -25.89
CA ILE A 76 0.64 -21.36 -24.49
C ILE A 76 0.52 -19.87 -24.23
N SER A 77 -0.37 -19.47 -23.32
CA SER A 77 -0.48 -18.07 -22.88
C SER A 77 0.23 -17.87 -21.56
N ILE A 78 1.19 -16.95 -21.53
CA ILE A 78 1.88 -16.53 -20.30
C ILE A 78 1.32 -15.20 -19.85
N ILE A 79 0.68 -15.22 -18.68
CA ILE A 79 -0.05 -14.10 -18.11
C ILE A 79 0.58 -13.78 -16.75
N PRO A 80 1.40 -12.73 -16.65
CA PRO A 80 1.98 -12.37 -15.37
C PRO A 80 0.89 -11.94 -14.40
N ILE A 81 0.88 -12.58 -13.24
CA ILE A 81 0.04 -12.22 -12.12
C ILE A 81 0.69 -11.01 -11.47
N ILE A 82 0.29 -9.83 -11.93
CA ILE A 82 0.70 -8.57 -11.33
C ILE A 82 0.01 -8.38 -9.98
N HIS A 83 0.67 -8.84 -8.92
CA HIS A 83 0.54 -8.20 -7.61
C HIS A 83 1.35 -6.90 -7.70
N GLY A 84 0.70 -5.74 -7.58
CA GLY A 84 1.36 -4.43 -7.76
C GLY A 84 2.69 -4.37 -6.99
N GLY A 85 3.78 -4.15 -7.74
CA GLY A 85 5.17 -4.40 -7.33
C GLY A 85 5.69 -3.73 -6.05
N SER A 86 6.94 -4.08 -5.73
CA SER A 86 7.63 -4.10 -4.43
C SER A 86 7.93 -2.78 -3.69
N SER A 87 7.05 -1.79 -3.79
CA SER A 87 6.70 -0.97 -2.63
C SER A 87 5.23 -1.22 -2.38
N ARG A 88 4.92 -2.11 -1.42
CA ARG A 88 3.54 -2.53 -1.16
C ARG A 88 2.72 -1.28 -0.83
N ARG A 89 2.00 -0.74 -1.83
CA ARG A 89 1.16 0.44 -1.67
C ARG A 89 0.23 0.15 -0.51
N ILE A 90 0.24 0.99 0.51
CA ILE A 90 -0.56 0.76 1.70
C ILE A 90 -1.95 1.32 1.42
N GLN A 91 -2.75 0.51 0.73
CA GLN A 91 -4.10 0.86 0.31
C GLN A 91 -5.13 0.08 1.11
N PHE A 92 -6.20 0.77 1.51
CA PHE A 92 -7.35 0.16 2.15
C PHE A 92 -8.58 1.03 1.94
N SER A 93 -9.73 0.52 2.37
CA SER A 93 -10.99 1.26 2.33
C SER A 93 -11.50 1.51 3.74
N VAL A 94 -12.07 2.69 3.94
CA VAL A 94 -12.77 3.07 5.18
C VAL A 94 -14.10 3.68 4.80
N ALA A 95 -15.19 3.12 5.31
CA ALA A 95 -16.54 3.39 4.84
C ALA A 95 -16.64 3.24 3.31
N GLN A 96 -16.82 4.34 2.58
CA GLN A 96 -16.94 4.38 1.12
C GLN A 96 -15.76 5.08 0.43
N SER A 97 -14.69 5.36 1.17
CA SER A 97 -13.53 6.09 0.66
C SER A 97 -12.32 5.16 0.52
N ASN A 98 -11.58 5.32 -0.59
CA ASN A 98 -10.28 4.68 -0.76
C ASN A 98 -9.25 5.52 -0.02
N VAL A 99 -8.34 4.86 0.67
CA VAL A 99 -7.25 5.47 1.43
C VAL A 99 -5.93 4.89 0.96
N GLU A 100 -4.92 5.74 0.89
CA GLU A 100 -3.54 5.32 0.69
C GLU A 100 -2.64 6.03 1.70
N MET A 101 -1.73 5.26 2.30
CA MET A 101 -0.71 5.76 3.21
C MET A 101 0.66 5.73 2.54
N PHE A 102 1.39 6.82 2.68
CA PHE A 102 2.73 7.01 2.16
C PHE A 102 3.68 7.26 3.34
N ASP A 103 4.48 6.26 3.68
CA ASP A 103 5.61 6.40 4.62
C ASP A 103 6.77 7.04 3.85
N ILE A 104 6.99 8.33 4.07
CA ILE A 104 7.89 9.16 3.29
C ILE A 104 9.15 9.45 4.10
N LEU A 105 10.30 9.11 3.53
CA LEU A 105 11.60 9.50 4.07
C LEU A 105 11.81 11.00 3.92
N PHE A 106 12.49 11.61 4.88
CA PHE A 106 12.87 13.01 4.78
C PHE A 106 13.64 13.32 3.48
N ASP A 107 13.24 14.40 2.81
CA ASP A 107 13.95 15.01 1.68
C ASP A 107 13.92 16.53 1.85
N LYS A 108 14.99 17.22 1.43
CA LYS A 108 15.12 18.69 1.54
C LYS A 108 14.01 19.45 0.81
N ARG A 109 13.39 18.85 -0.21
CA ARG A 109 12.24 19.41 -0.95
C ARG A 109 11.01 19.56 -0.06
N PHE A 110 10.90 18.80 1.03
CA PHE A 110 9.78 18.85 1.97
C PHE A 110 9.91 20.00 2.97
N HIS A 111 9.96 21.22 2.44
CA HIS A 111 9.98 22.48 3.18
C HIS A 111 8.66 22.70 3.95
N ARG A 112 8.57 23.82 4.69
CA ARG A 112 7.47 24.11 5.63
C ARG A 112 6.07 23.93 5.01
N ASP A 113 5.89 24.43 3.80
CA ASP A 113 4.59 24.54 3.14
C ASP A 113 4.23 23.33 2.27
N PHE A 114 5.11 22.33 2.21
CA PHE A 114 4.94 21.09 1.42
C PHE A 114 3.54 20.46 1.55
N LEU A 115 2.99 20.36 2.77
CA LEU A 115 1.68 19.75 2.96
C LEU A 115 0.56 20.58 2.34
N ASP A 116 0.66 21.91 2.40
CA ASP A 116 -0.34 22.81 1.85
C ASP A 116 -0.22 22.88 0.33
N GLU A 117 0.99 22.83 -0.23
CA GLU A 117 1.20 22.62 -1.67
C GLU A 117 0.60 21.30 -2.16
N LEU A 118 0.84 20.20 -1.44
CA LEU A 118 0.30 18.90 -1.80
C LEU A 118 -1.24 18.91 -1.83
N ARG A 119 -1.87 19.57 -0.86
CA ARG A 119 -3.33 19.78 -0.82
C ARG A 119 -3.83 20.66 -1.97
N ASN A 120 -3.09 21.72 -2.29
CA ASN A 120 -3.44 22.64 -3.38
C ASN A 120 -3.34 21.96 -4.75
N ASN A 121 -2.35 21.08 -4.94
CA ASN A 121 -2.14 20.32 -6.17
C ASN A 121 -3.14 19.15 -6.32
N HIS A 122 -3.69 18.66 -5.21
CA HIS A 122 -4.62 17.53 -5.17
C HIS A 122 -5.92 17.83 -4.41
N LYS A 123 -6.61 18.92 -4.77
CA LYS A 123 -7.84 19.41 -4.08
C LYS A 123 -8.97 18.38 -3.97
N GLN A 124 -8.98 17.38 -4.84
CA GLN A 124 -9.93 16.27 -4.83
C GLN A 124 -9.64 15.19 -3.78
N LEU A 125 -8.49 15.26 -3.11
CA LEU A 125 -8.07 14.35 -2.05
C LEU A 125 -8.15 15.07 -0.70
N ILE A 126 -8.58 14.34 0.33
CA ILE A 126 -8.35 14.72 1.72
C ILE A 126 -6.93 14.25 2.06
N ILE A 127 -6.05 15.18 2.46
CA ILE A 127 -4.64 14.88 2.74
C ILE A 127 -4.25 15.40 4.11
N GLN A 128 -3.72 14.52 4.95
CA GLN A 128 -3.13 14.86 6.25
C GLN A 128 -1.76 14.19 6.38
N ALA A 129 -0.78 14.91 6.92
CA ALA A 129 0.52 14.36 7.29
C ALA A 129 0.68 14.31 8.81
N ILE A 130 1.21 13.21 9.31
CA ILE A 130 1.49 13.00 10.74
C ILE A 130 2.93 12.52 10.95
N ASN A 131 3.42 12.66 12.17
CA ASN A 131 4.63 11.98 12.62
C ASN A 131 4.39 10.46 12.58
N PRO A 132 5.23 9.66 11.87
CA PRO A 132 5.06 8.21 11.77
C PRO A 132 5.06 7.50 13.13
N GLN A 133 5.63 8.10 14.19
CA GLN A 133 5.61 7.56 15.55
C GLN A 133 4.20 7.44 16.15
N PHE A 134 3.21 8.18 15.60
CA PHE A 134 1.81 8.14 16.04
C PHE A 134 0.99 7.03 15.36
N LEU A 135 1.62 6.13 14.62
CA LEU A 135 0.97 4.97 14.01
C LEU A 135 1.43 3.66 14.66
N LEU A 136 0.50 2.77 15.04
CA LEU A 136 0.81 1.41 15.47
C LEU A 136 0.77 0.43 14.30
N SER A 137 -0.29 0.54 13.49
CA SER A 137 -0.56 -0.37 12.38
C SER A 137 -1.45 0.32 11.34
N VAL A 138 -1.68 -0.33 10.20
CA VAL A 138 -2.70 0.11 9.23
C VAL A 138 -4.11 0.06 9.84
N GLN A 139 -4.36 -0.89 10.75
CA GLN A 139 -5.64 -1.02 11.43
C GLN A 139 -5.89 0.16 12.39
N HIS A 140 -4.86 0.66 13.07
CA HIS A 140 -4.92 1.89 13.87
C HIS A 140 -5.39 3.07 13.01
N ALA A 141 -4.75 3.31 11.86
CA ALA A 141 -5.17 4.37 10.94
C ALA A 141 -6.61 4.17 10.45
N LYS A 142 -6.99 2.94 10.09
CA LYS A 142 -8.34 2.61 9.66
C LYS A 142 -9.39 2.97 10.72
N LYS A 143 -9.15 2.65 11.99
CA LYS A 143 -10.04 2.97 13.12
C LYS A 143 -10.14 4.49 13.33
N ILE A 144 -9.02 5.21 13.34
CA ILE A 144 -8.99 6.68 13.49
C ILE A 144 -9.76 7.36 12.35
N LEU A 145 -9.52 6.96 11.11
CA LEU A 145 -10.23 7.51 9.95
C LEU A 145 -11.73 7.21 9.99
N ALA A 146 -12.12 6.03 10.49
CA ALA A 146 -13.52 5.68 10.64
C ALA A 146 -14.23 6.61 11.64
N ILE A 147 -13.57 6.96 12.75
CA ILE A 147 -14.09 7.93 13.74
C ILE A 147 -14.29 9.29 13.08
N SER A 148 -13.28 9.84 12.41
CA SER A 148 -13.39 11.17 11.77
C SER A 148 -14.44 11.21 10.66
N LEU A 149 -14.56 10.15 9.85
CA LEU A 149 -15.59 10.06 8.81
C LEU A 149 -17.00 9.93 9.42
N HIS A 150 -17.14 9.18 10.50
CA HIS A 150 -18.40 9.09 11.23
C HIS A 150 -18.78 10.45 11.82
N ALA A 151 -17.86 11.11 12.53
CA ALA A 151 -18.03 12.43 13.10
C ALA A 151 -18.39 13.48 12.03
N LYS A 152 -17.80 13.39 10.83
CA LYS A 152 -18.18 14.23 9.69
C LYS A 152 -19.64 14.00 9.27
N LYS A 153 -20.06 12.74 9.15
CA LYS A 153 -21.43 12.36 8.77
C LYS A 153 -22.45 12.84 9.81
N THR A 154 -22.11 12.77 11.10
CA THR A 154 -22.99 13.15 12.21
C THR A 154 -22.84 14.61 12.65
N LYS A 155 -21.98 15.40 11.99
CA LYS A 155 -21.68 16.81 12.33
C LYS A 155 -21.10 17.00 13.75
N THR A 156 -20.36 16.01 14.25
CA THR A 156 -19.70 16.01 15.58
C THR A 156 -18.17 16.02 15.48
N MET A 157 -17.62 16.56 14.38
CA MET A 157 -16.17 16.73 14.24
C MET A 157 -15.65 17.72 15.28
N LEU A 158 -14.45 17.46 15.79
CA LEU A 158 -13.71 18.33 16.71
C LEU A 158 -13.22 19.62 16.03
N SER A 159 -13.31 19.69 14.71
CA SER A 159 -12.84 20.83 13.92
C SER A 159 -13.66 21.02 12.65
N LYS A 160 -13.49 22.18 12.00
CA LYS A 160 -14.17 22.52 10.74
C LYS A 160 -13.68 21.71 9.53
N LYS A 161 -12.45 21.18 9.58
CA LYS A 161 -11.79 20.48 8.47
C LYS A 161 -11.52 19.04 8.87
N ILE A 162 -11.87 18.08 8.00
CA ILE A 162 -11.68 16.66 8.28
C ILE A 162 -10.20 16.30 8.49
N GLU A 163 -9.28 16.97 7.78
CA GLU A 163 -7.84 16.81 7.94
C GLU A 163 -7.39 17.12 9.37
N THR A 164 -7.92 18.20 9.93
CA THR A 164 -7.64 18.63 11.30
C THR A 164 -8.30 17.70 12.32
N ASP A 165 -9.52 17.21 12.05
CA ASP A 165 -10.17 16.21 12.90
C ASP A 165 -9.33 14.92 12.98
N ILE A 166 -8.85 14.42 11.84
CA ILE A 166 -7.96 13.24 11.78
C ILE A 166 -6.72 13.46 12.64
N LEU A 167 -6.07 14.63 12.52
CA LEU A 167 -4.88 14.96 13.33
C LEU A 167 -5.19 14.98 14.84
N LEU A 168 -6.32 15.58 15.23
CA LEU A 168 -6.78 15.64 16.63
C LEU A 168 -7.02 14.23 17.19
N ARG A 169 -7.65 13.34 16.41
CA ARG A 169 -7.91 11.95 16.81
C ARG A 169 -6.61 11.14 16.95
N PHE A 170 -5.65 11.29 16.04
CA PHE A 170 -4.31 10.70 16.21
C PHE A 170 -3.57 11.22 17.44
N ALA A 171 -3.74 12.50 17.77
CA ALA A 171 -3.09 13.13 18.91
C ALA A 171 -3.82 12.90 20.24
N VAL A 172 -5.03 12.33 20.21
CA VAL A 172 -5.90 12.13 21.39
C VAL A 172 -6.10 13.44 22.17
N THR A 173 -6.45 14.52 21.47
CA THR A 173 -6.67 15.85 22.08
C THR A 173 -7.69 16.66 21.28
N THR A 174 -8.39 17.58 21.95
CA THR A 174 -9.25 18.58 21.32
C THR A 174 -8.51 19.88 20.96
N GLN A 175 -7.26 20.03 21.41
CA GLN A 175 -6.45 21.23 21.16
C GLN A 175 -5.61 21.10 19.88
N ILE A 176 -5.91 21.93 18.87
CA ILE A 176 -5.23 21.90 17.56
C ILE A 176 -3.73 22.15 17.68
N SER A 177 -3.32 23.15 18.47
CA SER A 177 -1.90 23.47 18.69
C SER A 177 -1.13 22.30 19.27
N THR A 178 -1.73 21.61 20.27
CA THR A 178 -1.18 20.40 20.87
C THR A 178 -1.07 19.28 19.84
N ALA A 179 -2.11 19.04 19.04
CA ALA A 179 -2.08 17.99 18.02
C ALA A 179 -1.01 18.22 16.94
N ILE A 180 -0.86 19.45 16.46
CA ILE A 180 0.23 19.85 15.55
C ILE A 180 1.60 19.64 16.22
N LYS A 181 1.72 20.04 17.49
CA LYS A 181 2.98 19.92 18.25
C LYS A 181 3.36 18.47 18.52
N VAL A 182 2.44 17.55 18.75
CA VAL A 182 2.80 16.17 19.13
C VAL A 182 2.75 15.22 17.93
N ALA A 183 1.62 15.18 17.22
CA ALA A 183 1.36 14.21 16.16
C ALA A 183 1.55 14.79 14.75
N GLY A 184 1.63 16.11 14.60
CA GLY A 184 1.85 16.75 13.31
C GLY A 184 3.20 16.39 12.68
N ARG A 185 3.29 16.54 11.35
CA ARG A 185 4.56 16.43 10.62
C ARG A 185 5.63 17.30 11.27
N LYS A 186 6.85 16.75 11.39
CA LYS A 186 8.02 17.47 11.88
C LYS A 186 8.91 17.89 10.72
N MET A 187 9.49 19.08 10.84
CA MET A 187 10.50 19.55 9.87
C MET A 187 11.73 18.64 9.95
N ASN A 188 12.35 18.40 8.80
CA ASN A 188 13.59 17.63 8.69
C ASN A 188 13.49 16.20 9.24
N MET A 189 12.29 15.62 9.23
CA MET A 189 12.02 14.26 9.69
C MET A 189 11.10 13.55 8.69
N ASP A 190 11.14 12.22 8.74
CA ASP A 190 10.19 11.36 8.02
C ASP A 190 8.75 11.73 8.38
N CYS A 191 7.85 11.51 7.43
CA CYS A 191 6.44 11.78 7.64
C CYS A 191 5.55 10.69 7.05
N LEU A 192 4.36 10.55 7.62
CA LEU A 192 3.35 9.65 7.12
C LEU A 192 2.24 10.50 6.52
N VAL A 193 2.11 10.45 5.19
CA VAL A 193 1.02 11.12 4.48
C VAL A 193 -0.13 10.12 4.33
N ILE A 194 -1.31 10.54 4.74
CA ILE A 194 -2.56 9.79 4.62
C ILE A 194 -3.43 10.57 3.62
N ALA A 195 -3.76 9.93 2.50
CA ALA A 195 -4.61 10.51 1.48
C ALA A 195 -5.88 9.68 1.29
N MET A 196 -7.01 10.35 1.09
CA MET A 196 -8.31 9.72 0.91
C MET A 196 -9.05 10.32 -0.29
N GLY A 197 -9.57 9.48 -1.18
CA GLY A 197 -10.34 9.92 -2.34
C GLY A 197 -10.50 8.88 -3.46
N LYS A 198 -10.55 9.34 -4.72
CA LYS A 198 -10.68 8.46 -5.90
C LYS A 198 -9.35 7.73 -6.19
N LYS A 199 -9.43 6.45 -6.58
CA LYS A 199 -8.23 5.63 -6.90
C LYS A 199 -7.32 6.22 -7.97
N SER A 200 -7.88 6.89 -8.98
CA SER A 200 -7.11 7.57 -10.02
C SER A 200 -6.28 8.73 -9.45
N SER A 201 -6.87 9.55 -8.59
CA SER A 201 -6.19 10.65 -7.91
C SER A 201 -5.11 10.14 -6.93
N LEU A 202 -5.40 9.08 -6.17
CA LEU A 202 -4.40 8.45 -5.30
C LEU A 202 -3.21 7.88 -6.10
N SER A 203 -3.47 7.31 -7.28
CA SER A 203 -2.39 6.83 -8.16
C SER A 203 -1.55 7.96 -8.73
N ARG A 204 -2.13 9.13 -9.01
CA ARG A 204 -1.36 10.31 -9.41
C ARG A 204 -0.44 10.80 -8.27
N LEU A 205 -0.98 10.88 -7.05
CA LEU A 205 -0.21 11.23 -5.87
C LEU A 205 0.91 10.22 -5.58
N TYR A 206 0.64 8.92 -5.73
CA TYR A 206 1.64 7.87 -5.60
C TYR A 206 2.81 8.10 -6.56
N SER A 207 2.55 8.38 -7.84
CA SER A 207 3.62 8.61 -8.83
C SER A 207 4.53 9.78 -8.45
N GLU A 208 3.98 10.83 -7.84
CA GLU A 208 4.72 12.00 -7.35
C GLU A 208 5.56 11.67 -6.11
N LEU A 209 5.00 10.91 -5.17
CA LEU A 209 5.65 10.58 -3.89
C LEU A 209 6.55 9.34 -3.95
N LYS A 210 6.43 8.52 -5.00
CA LYS A 210 7.17 7.25 -5.19
C LYS A 210 8.68 7.37 -4.93
N PRO A 211 9.39 8.42 -5.41
CA PRO A 211 10.84 8.55 -5.20
C PRO A 211 11.25 8.67 -3.73
N PHE A 212 10.32 9.00 -2.84
CA PHE A 212 10.58 9.31 -1.44
C PHE A 212 10.04 8.25 -0.47
N LEU A 213 9.41 7.20 -1.00
CA LEU A 213 8.80 6.17 -0.17
C LEU A 213 9.88 5.37 0.56
N ASN A 214 9.63 5.11 1.84
CA ASN A 214 10.43 4.20 2.62
C ASN A 214 10.30 2.77 2.07
N PRO A 215 11.39 2.11 1.63
CA PRO A 215 11.34 0.75 1.11
C PRO A 215 10.93 -0.28 2.17
N LYS A 216 11.16 0.01 3.46
CA LYS A 216 10.72 -0.80 4.61
C LYS A 216 9.54 -0.13 5.31
N SER A 217 8.47 0.10 4.54
CA SER A 217 7.31 0.85 5.01
C SER A 217 6.72 0.27 6.31
N LEU A 218 6.41 1.15 7.26
CA LEU A 218 5.78 0.81 8.55
C LEU A 218 6.52 -0.22 9.42
N SER A 219 7.83 -0.42 9.21
CA SER A 219 8.65 -1.35 10.02
C SER A 219 8.97 -0.87 11.45
N ARG A 220 8.56 0.34 11.82
CA ARG A 220 8.90 0.97 13.11
C ARG A 220 8.06 0.39 14.25
N ASN A 221 8.70 -0.06 15.33
CA ASN A 221 7.99 -0.45 16.56
C ASN A 221 7.68 0.79 17.42
N ASN A 222 6.51 1.37 17.20
CA ASN A 222 6.05 2.56 17.94
C ASN A 222 5.34 2.24 19.27
N HIS A 223 5.16 0.96 19.60
CA HIS A 223 4.39 0.55 20.77
C HIS A 223 4.90 1.15 22.09
N PRO A 224 6.22 1.14 22.42
CA PRO A 224 6.72 1.75 23.67
C PRO A 224 6.55 3.28 23.71
N PHE A 225 6.62 3.93 22.56
CA PHE A 225 6.41 5.38 22.46
C PHE A 225 4.94 5.71 22.73
N LEU A 226 4.01 5.10 22.01
CA LEU A 226 2.58 5.43 22.13
C LEU A 226 2.00 5.06 23.49
N LYS A 227 2.46 3.95 24.08
CA LYS A 227 2.10 3.60 25.46
C LYS A 227 2.44 4.72 26.46
N ARG A 228 3.64 5.31 26.34
CA ARG A 228 4.07 6.43 27.19
C ARG A 228 3.33 7.71 26.83
N GLN A 229 3.23 8.03 25.54
CA GLN A 229 2.58 9.23 25.03
C GLN A 229 1.13 9.37 25.50
N PHE A 230 0.40 8.26 25.60
CA PHE A 230 -1.02 8.25 26.00
C PHE A 230 -1.26 7.73 27.42
N ASN A 231 -0.21 7.61 28.24
CA ASN A 231 -0.28 7.15 29.63
C ASN A 231 -1.08 5.84 29.80
N VAL A 232 -0.84 4.84 28.94
CA VAL A 232 -1.52 3.55 29.00
C VAL A 232 -0.75 2.60 29.93
N SER A 233 -1.38 2.20 31.03
CA SER A 233 -0.80 1.31 32.03
C SER A 233 -0.79 -0.16 31.59
N LYS A 234 0.02 -0.99 32.27
CA LYS A 234 -0.01 -2.46 32.06
C LYS A 234 -1.36 -3.06 32.43
N ASN A 235 -1.96 -2.59 33.53
CA ASN A 235 -3.24 -3.08 34.05
C ASN A 235 -4.39 -2.82 33.07
N GLN A 236 -4.40 -1.65 32.42
CA GLN A 236 -5.38 -1.34 31.37
C GLN A 236 -5.23 -2.29 30.17
N MET A 237 -4.01 -2.60 29.75
CA MET A 237 -3.80 -3.53 28.62
C MET A 237 -4.17 -4.98 28.96
N SER A 238 -4.00 -5.42 30.21
CA SER A 238 -4.30 -6.80 30.61
C SER A 238 -5.79 -7.12 30.71
N VAL A 239 -6.65 -6.12 30.87
CA VAL A 239 -8.12 -6.33 30.97
C VAL A 239 -8.80 -6.28 29.60
N VAL A 240 -8.14 -5.76 28.56
CA VAL A 240 -8.66 -5.73 27.20
C VAL A 240 -8.44 -7.10 26.55
N GLN A 241 -9.52 -7.82 26.26
CA GLN A 241 -9.50 -9.11 25.57
C GLN A 241 -9.26 -8.94 24.06
N SER A 242 -8.12 -8.36 23.68
CA SER A 242 -7.72 -8.13 22.29
C SER A 242 -6.24 -8.42 22.10
N LYS A 243 -5.89 -8.93 20.92
CA LYS A 243 -4.48 -9.10 20.52
C LYS A 243 -3.77 -7.76 20.33
N ASP A 244 -4.53 -6.68 20.10
CA ASP A 244 -4.04 -5.32 19.85
C ASP A 244 -4.51 -4.34 20.94
N SER A 245 -4.43 -4.76 22.21
CA SER A 245 -4.99 -4.02 23.36
C SER A 245 -4.59 -2.54 23.44
N LEU A 246 -3.33 -2.19 23.14
CA LEU A 246 -2.88 -0.80 23.11
C LEU A 246 -3.59 0.02 22.00
N GLU A 247 -3.77 -0.57 20.82
CA GLU A 247 -4.48 0.07 19.71
C GLU A 247 -5.93 0.36 20.09
N ASP A 248 -6.61 -0.61 20.68
CA ASP A 248 -8.01 -0.47 21.08
C ASP A 248 -8.19 0.62 22.14
N ILE A 249 -7.32 0.67 23.15
CA ILE A 249 -7.36 1.70 24.19
C ILE A 249 -7.13 3.11 23.61
N ILE A 250 -6.15 3.26 22.71
CA ILE A 250 -5.86 4.56 22.09
C ILE A 250 -7.02 5.01 21.21
N VAL A 251 -7.60 4.09 20.43
CA VAL A 251 -8.76 4.35 19.58
C VAL A 251 -9.98 4.71 20.41
N GLU A 252 -10.22 4.04 21.54
CA GLU A 252 -11.27 4.40 22.49
C GLU A 252 -11.07 5.82 23.01
N LYS A 253 -9.86 6.15 23.50
CA LYS A 253 -9.51 7.51 23.93
C LYS A 253 -9.72 8.55 22.82
N ALA A 254 -9.36 8.22 21.58
CA ALA A 254 -9.60 9.08 20.43
C ALA A 254 -11.09 9.26 20.14
N THR A 255 -11.91 8.24 20.38
CA THR A 255 -13.37 8.25 20.14
C THR A 255 -14.08 9.19 21.12
N VAL A 256 -13.72 9.14 22.42
CA VAL A 256 -14.40 9.86 23.51
C VAL A 256 -14.05 11.35 23.62
N LEU A 257 -13.30 11.93 22.68
CA LEU A 257 -12.97 13.37 22.66
C LEU A 257 -14.17 14.31 22.39
N ILE A 258 -15.41 13.83 22.49
CA ILE A 258 -16.66 14.52 22.09
C ILE A 258 -17.03 15.58 23.11
#